data_AF-A0A484LTT0-F1
#
_entry.id   AF-A0A484LTT0-F1
#
_cell.length_a   1.000
_cell.length_b   1.000
_cell.length_c   1.000
_cell.angle_alpha   90.00
_cell.angle_beta   90.00
_cell.angle_gamma   90.00
#
_symmetry.space_group_name_H-M   'P 1'
#
loop_
_entity.id
_entity.type
_entity.pdbx_description
1 polymer ?
#
loop_
_entity_poly.entity_id
_entity_poly.type
_entity_poly.pdbx_seq_one_letter_code
_entity_poly.pdbx_strand_id
1 'polypeptide(L)'
;MSNTSNNLSNEELLATNAALKAQVDYLAKQVAELTKLKMNMVNTPEESDEEEEVPLEDNSSNTARGENYERGKDVPEEKKELYKDDEDFKEMYAQCLSRPHGDYLIKDGNLFRGNQLCIPRSSVRETLIDESYTARSQIAQKNLRNA
;
A
#
# COMPACT_ATOMS: atom_id res chain seq x y z
N MET A 1 20.86 -37.02 -35.25
CA MET A 1 20.43 -35.66 -34.88
C MET A 1 21.61 -35.02 -34.17
N SER A 2 22.36 -34.16 -34.85
CA SER A 2 23.60 -33.58 -34.29
C SER A 2 23.22 -32.35 -33.49
N ASN A 3 23.41 -32.41 -32.17
CA ASN A 3 23.30 -31.25 -31.30
C ASN A 3 24.59 -30.44 -31.40
N THR A 4 24.54 -29.33 -32.13
CA THR A 4 25.60 -28.32 -32.13
C THR A 4 25.44 -27.48 -30.87
N SER A 5 26.15 -27.83 -29.80
CA SER A 5 26.30 -26.93 -28.64
C SER A 5 27.17 -25.75 -29.05
N ASN A 6 26.55 -24.60 -29.29
CA ASN A 6 27.24 -23.32 -29.53
C ASN A 6 28.03 -22.94 -28.28
N ASN A 7 29.34 -23.19 -28.27
CA ASN A 7 30.24 -22.54 -27.32
C ASN A 7 30.43 -21.10 -27.81
N LEU A 8 29.88 -20.12 -27.08
CA LEU A 8 30.23 -18.72 -27.31
C LEU A 8 31.75 -18.58 -27.19
N SER A 9 32.36 -17.94 -28.18
CA SER A 9 33.79 -17.67 -28.15
C SER A 9 34.12 -16.70 -27.00
N ASN A 10 35.34 -16.78 -26.47
CA ASN A 10 35.81 -15.86 -25.42
C ASN A 10 35.69 -14.38 -25.82
N GLU A 11 35.76 -14.10 -27.12
CA GLU A 11 35.63 -12.75 -27.68
C GLU A 11 34.18 -12.24 -27.63
N GLU A 12 33.20 -13.08 -27.95
CA GLU A 12 31.77 -12.75 -27.83
C GLU A 12 31.36 -12.58 -26.35
N LEU A 13 31.97 -13.36 -25.45
CA LEU A 13 31.75 -13.22 -24.01
C LEU A 13 32.27 -11.85 -23.51
N LEU A 14 33.45 -11.42 -23.98
CA LEU A 14 34.01 -10.10 -23.66
C LEU A 14 33.11 -8.97 -24.18
N ALA A 15 32.61 -9.09 -25.41
CA ALA A 15 31.68 -8.13 -26.00
C ALA A 15 30.36 -8.05 -25.21
N THR A 16 29.80 -9.20 -24.83
CA THR A 16 28.55 -9.28 -24.06
C THR A 16 28.72 -8.68 -22.66
N ASN A 17 29.84 -8.96 -22.01
CA ASN A 17 30.16 -8.40 -20.70
C ASN A 17 30.36 -6.87 -20.77
N ALA A 18 31.01 -6.36 -21.82
CA ALA A 18 31.14 -4.93 -22.05
C ALA A 18 29.78 -4.25 -22.28
N ALA A 19 28.90 -4.89 -23.05
CA ALA A 19 27.53 -4.40 -23.28
C ALA A 19 26.70 -4.41 -21.98
N LEU A 20 26.79 -5.47 -21.18
CA LEU A 20 26.12 -5.57 -19.89
C LEU A 20 26.60 -4.48 -18.94
N LYS A 21 27.91 -4.22 -18.90
CA LYS A 21 28.49 -3.15 -18.09
C LYS A 21 27.97 -1.77 -18.49
N ALA A 22 27.88 -1.50 -19.80
CA ALA A 22 27.29 -0.26 -20.30
C ALA A 22 25.81 -0.09 -19.90
N GLN A 23 25.03 -1.18 -19.88
CA GLN A 23 23.64 -1.14 -19.40
C GLN A 23 23.53 -0.84 -17.91
N VAL A 24 24.40 -1.44 -17.09
CA VAL A 24 24.46 -1.15 -15.65
C VAL A 24 24.80 0.32 -15.39
N ASP A 25 25.79 0.86 -16.12
CA ASP A 25 26.18 2.28 -15.99
C ASP A 25 25.04 3.22 -16.41
N TYR A 26 24.26 2.86 -17.42
CA TYR A 26 23.08 3.62 -17.84
C TYR A 26 21.97 3.60 -16.77
N LEU A 27 21.69 2.44 -16.18
CA LEU A 27 20.72 2.33 -15.09
C LEU A 27 21.17 3.13 -13.85
N ALA A 28 22.46 3.08 -13.50
CA ALA A 28 23.00 3.84 -12.39
C ALA A 28 22.81 5.35 -12.57
N LYS A 29 22.95 5.87 -13.81
CA LYS A 29 22.67 7.27 -14.14
C LYS A 29 21.19 7.63 -13.95
N GLN A 30 20.27 6.79 -14.44
CA GLN A 30 18.83 7.02 -14.26
C GLN A 30 18.44 7.04 -12.77
N VAL A 31 19.00 6.13 -11.96
CA VAL A 31 18.74 6.11 -10.50
C VAL A 31 19.27 7.38 -9.83
N ALA A 32 20.44 7.87 -10.23
CA ALA A 32 21.00 9.12 -9.69
C ALA A 32 20.13 10.34 -10.05
N GLU A 33 19.62 10.42 -11.28
CA GLU A 33 18.71 11.49 -11.72
C GLU A 33 17.38 11.44 -10.97
N LEU A 34 16.79 10.26 -10.83
CA LEU A 34 15.56 10.07 -10.07
C LEU A 34 15.76 10.44 -8.59
N THR A 35 16.92 10.10 -8.02
CA THR A 35 17.27 10.47 -6.64
C THR A 35 17.39 11.99 -6.49
N LYS A 36 18.04 12.67 -7.43
CA LYS A 36 18.08 14.14 -7.44
C LYS A 36 16.69 14.75 -7.57
N LEU A 37 15.84 14.23 -8.46
CA LEU A 37 14.46 14.71 -8.60
C LEU A 37 13.67 14.51 -7.30
N LYS A 38 13.83 13.34 -6.65
CA LYS A 38 13.20 13.02 -5.36
C LYS A 38 13.67 13.96 -4.26
N MET A 39 14.97 14.22 -4.14
CA MET A 39 15.53 15.17 -3.17
C MET A 39 15.05 16.60 -3.42
N ASN A 40 14.90 17.01 -4.69
CA ASN A 40 14.40 18.35 -5.01
C ASN A 40 12.90 18.52 -4.68
N MET A 41 12.14 17.43 -4.67
CA MET A 41 10.73 17.42 -4.25
C MET A 41 10.53 17.28 -2.73
N VAL A 42 11.56 16.85 -1.98
CA VAL A 42 11.55 16.75 -0.51
C VAL A 42 12.53 17.78 0.05
N ASN A 43 12.14 19.07 -0.02
CA ASN A 43 12.77 20.12 0.78
C ASN A 43 11.75 20.60 1.82
N THR A 44 11.56 19.80 2.87
CA THR A 44 11.08 20.28 4.17
C THR A 44 12.28 20.22 5.12
N PRO A 45 12.66 21.31 5.81
CA PRO A 45 13.77 21.27 6.75
C PRO A 45 13.40 20.33 7.91
N GLU A 46 14.02 19.16 7.97
CA GLU A 46 14.18 18.45 9.23
C GLU A 46 15.32 19.14 9.98
N GLU A 47 14.97 20.01 10.93
CA GLU A 47 15.91 20.41 11.98
C GLU A 47 15.84 19.40 13.14
N SER A 48 17.02 18.82 13.38
CA SER A 48 17.56 18.14 14.57
C SER A 48 16.73 18.08 15.85
N ASP A 49 16.73 16.87 16.42
CA ASP A 49 17.09 16.48 17.79
C ASP A 49 16.58 17.34 18.96
N GLU A 50 15.83 16.75 19.90
CA GLU A 50 16.33 16.31 21.22
C GLU A 50 15.35 15.30 21.84
N GLU A 51 15.91 14.30 22.53
CA GLU A 51 15.25 13.15 23.12
C GLU A 51 14.43 13.52 24.36
N GLU A 52 13.22 12.95 24.53
CA GLU A 52 12.65 12.78 25.86
C GLU A 52 11.84 11.47 25.94
N GLU A 53 12.46 10.48 26.58
CA GLU A 53 11.90 9.18 26.95
C GLU A 53 10.78 9.34 27.99
N VAL A 54 9.62 8.69 27.78
CA VAL A 54 8.76 8.25 28.90
C VAL A 54 8.15 6.87 28.67
N PRO A 55 7.99 6.05 29.73
CA PRO A 55 8.06 4.59 29.64
C PRO A 55 6.80 3.86 29.19
N LEU A 56 7.04 2.67 28.65
CA LEU A 56 6.10 1.66 28.18
C LEU A 56 5.23 1.10 29.31
N GLU A 57 3.93 0.95 29.06
CA GLU A 57 3.12 -0.11 29.68
C GLU A 57 2.55 -1.03 28.60
N ASP A 58 2.85 -2.31 28.80
CA ASP A 58 2.67 -3.47 27.95
C ASP A 58 1.22 -4.00 28.02
N ASN A 59 0.60 -4.19 26.86
CA ASN A 59 -0.20 -5.39 26.64
C ASN A 59 -0.05 -5.88 25.20
N SER A 60 0.88 -6.82 25.05
CA SER A 60 1.23 -7.56 23.86
C SER A 60 0.07 -8.39 23.28
N SER A 61 -0.30 -8.08 22.04
CA SER A 61 -0.53 -9.11 21.03
C SER A 61 0.04 -8.62 19.70
N ASN A 62 1.21 -9.17 19.38
CA ASN A 62 1.98 -8.87 18.19
C ASN A 62 1.31 -9.43 16.93
N THR A 63 1.18 -8.61 15.89
CA THR A 63 1.52 -9.06 14.53
C THR A 63 2.29 -7.93 13.86
N ALA A 64 3.60 -8.11 13.80
CA ALA A 64 4.51 -7.21 13.13
C ALA A 64 4.24 -7.21 11.62
N ARG A 65 3.78 -6.07 11.13
CA ARG A 65 4.26 -5.53 9.86
C ARG A 65 4.40 -4.04 10.05
N GLY A 66 5.62 -3.65 10.45
CA GLY A 66 6.05 -2.27 10.50
C GLY A 66 5.96 -1.67 9.11
N GLU A 67 4.86 -0.98 8.88
CA GLU A 67 4.78 0.12 7.94
C GLU A 67 4.68 1.33 8.88
N ASN A 68 5.61 2.28 8.76
CA ASN A 68 5.53 3.53 9.50
C ASN A 68 4.18 4.15 9.16
N TYR A 69 3.18 3.98 10.03
CA TYR A 69 1.90 4.64 9.89
C TYR A 69 2.22 6.09 10.20
N GLU A 70 2.42 6.87 9.14
CA GLU A 70 2.48 8.32 9.26
C GLU A 70 1.13 8.73 9.84
N ARG A 71 1.14 8.87 11.17
CA ARG A 71 0.39 9.79 11.99
C ARG A 71 -0.85 10.31 11.26
N GLY A 72 -2.04 9.89 11.69
CA GLY A 72 -3.33 10.36 11.13
C GLY A 72 -3.60 11.88 11.28
N LYS A 73 -2.56 12.70 11.52
CA LYS A 73 -2.57 14.15 11.38
C LYS A 73 -2.86 14.61 9.95
N ASP A 74 -2.51 13.83 8.91
CA ASP A 74 -2.67 14.27 7.51
C ASP A 74 -3.87 13.65 6.78
N VAL A 75 -4.82 13.06 7.50
CA VAL A 75 -6.07 12.60 6.90
C VAL A 75 -6.83 13.81 6.32
N PRO A 76 -7.19 13.81 5.01
CA PRO A 76 -7.95 14.92 4.41
C PRO A 76 -9.29 15.13 5.13
N GLU A 77 -9.69 16.38 5.37
CA GLU A 77 -10.95 16.72 6.05
C GLU A 77 -12.18 16.11 5.36
N GLU A 78 -12.19 16.05 4.02
CA GLU A 78 -13.24 15.37 3.24
C GLU A 78 -13.40 13.90 3.65
N LYS A 79 -12.29 13.21 3.92
CA LYS A 79 -12.33 11.81 4.37
C LYS A 79 -12.86 11.70 5.80
N LYS A 80 -12.56 12.66 6.67
CA LYS A 80 -13.08 12.67 8.05
C LYS A 80 -14.59 12.92 8.07
N GLU A 81 -15.08 13.84 7.24
CA GLU A 81 -16.51 14.16 7.09
C GLU A 81 -17.35 12.91 6.76
N LEU A 82 -16.83 12.01 5.92
CA LEU A 82 -17.54 10.78 5.52
C LEU A 82 -17.85 9.83 6.69
N TYR A 83 -17.04 9.85 7.76
CA TYR A 83 -17.19 8.92 8.90
C TYR A 83 -17.74 9.59 10.16
N LYS A 84 -17.76 10.92 10.21
CA LYS A 84 -18.13 11.70 11.41
C LYS A 84 -19.49 11.31 11.99
N ASP A 85 -20.49 11.17 11.11
CA ASP A 85 -21.87 10.85 11.49
C ASP A 85 -22.25 9.39 11.12
N ASP A 86 -21.26 8.54 10.83
CA ASP A 86 -21.49 7.15 10.45
C ASP A 86 -21.76 6.27 11.68
N GLU A 87 -22.98 5.75 11.82
CA GLU A 87 -23.35 4.94 13.00
C GLU A 87 -22.55 3.63 13.17
N ASP A 88 -21.97 3.08 12.10
CA ASP A 88 -21.24 1.81 12.19
C ASP A 88 -19.76 2.02 12.50
N PHE A 89 -19.18 3.13 12.05
CA PHE A 89 -17.74 3.35 12.00
C PHE A 89 -17.26 4.66 12.64
N LYS A 90 -18.13 5.59 13.03
CA LYS A 90 -17.72 6.90 13.61
C LYS A 90 -16.76 6.76 14.77
N GLU A 91 -17.06 5.84 15.69
CA GLU A 91 -16.25 5.64 16.89
C GLU A 91 -14.90 5.00 16.55
N MET A 92 -14.90 3.94 15.73
CA MET A 92 -13.68 3.27 15.29
C MET A 92 -12.78 4.19 14.48
N TYR A 93 -13.36 5.01 13.58
CA TYR A 93 -12.63 5.98 12.79
C TYR A 93 -11.95 7.03 13.70
N ALA A 94 -12.71 7.60 14.65
CA ALA A 94 -12.18 8.59 15.59
C ALA A 94 -11.02 8.04 16.45
N GLN A 95 -11.15 6.79 16.91
CA GLN A 95 -10.08 6.13 17.66
C GLN A 95 -8.83 5.90 16.79
N CYS A 96 -9.03 5.55 15.52
CA CYS A 96 -7.96 5.28 14.56
C CYS A 96 -7.24 6.52 14.00
N LEU A 97 -7.78 7.74 14.21
CA LEU A 97 -7.13 8.99 13.79
C LEU A 97 -5.77 9.22 14.46
N SER A 98 -5.60 8.71 15.68
CA SER A 98 -4.37 8.88 16.45
C SER A 98 -3.40 7.72 16.23
N ARG A 99 -3.91 6.49 16.30
CA ARG A 99 -3.16 5.24 16.20
C ARG A 99 -4.11 4.10 15.83
N PRO A 100 -3.62 2.98 15.27
CA PRO A 100 -4.45 1.80 15.08
C PRO A 100 -5.19 1.38 16.36
N HIS A 101 -6.43 0.91 16.22
CA HIS A 101 -7.26 0.47 17.35
C HIS A 101 -7.79 -0.95 17.12
N GLY A 102 -7.27 -1.91 17.88
CA GLY A 102 -7.57 -3.33 17.66
C GLY A 102 -7.19 -3.75 16.24
N ASP A 103 -8.12 -4.39 15.52
CA ASP A 103 -7.95 -4.79 14.12
C ASP A 103 -8.13 -3.63 13.12
N TYR A 104 -8.43 -2.42 13.60
CA TYR A 104 -8.75 -1.28 12.76
C TYR A 104 -7.55 -0.34 12.57
N LEU A 105 -7.40 0.15 11.34
CA LEU A 105 -6.38 1.14 10.99
C LEU A 105 -6.88 2.09 9.91
N ILE A 106 -6.35 3.32 9.89
CA ILE A 106 -6.55 4.25 8.79
C ILE A 106 -5.39 4.12 7.81
N LYS A 107 -5.72 3.95 6.53
CA LYS A 107 -4.77 3.94 5.42
C LYS A 107 -5.31 4.82 4.29
N ASP A 108 -4.49 5.76 3.82
CA ASP A 108 -4.87 6.72 2.78
C ASP A 108 -6.19 7.46 3.08
N GLY A 109 -6.42 7.75 4.37
CA GLY A 109 -7.63 8.40 4.88
C GLY A 109 -8.88 7.51 5.00
N ASN A 110 -8.80 6.22 4.69
CA ASN A 110 -9.94 5.29 4.80
C ASN A 110 -9.72 4.28 5.93
N LEU A 111 -10.81 3.86 6.57
CA LEU A 111 -10.77 2.87 7.64
C LEU A 111 -10.74 1.45 7.07
N PHE A 112 -9.88 0.61 7.63
CA PHE A 112 -9.79 -0.80 7.33
C PHE A 112 -9.91 -1.63 8.60
N ARG A 113 -10.53 -2.81 8.51
CA ARG A 113 -10.44 -3.90 9.49
C ARG A 113 -9.60 -5.01 8.90
N GLY A 114 -8.35 -5.15 9.34
CA GLY A 114 -7.35 -5.96 8.65
C GLY A 114 -7.23 -5.52 7.17
N ASN A 115 -7.60 -6.41 6.23
CA ASN A 115 -7.53 -6.14 4.78
C ASN A 115 -8.89 -5.70 4.19
N GLN A 116 -9.91 -5.50 5.01
CA GLN A 116 -11.26 -5.16 4.55
C GLN A 116 -11.52 -3.67 4.71
N LEU A 117 -11.93 -3.00 3.62
CA LEU A 117 -12.32 -1.60 3.64
C LEU A 117 -13.65 -1.41 4.37
N CYS A 118 -13.67 -0.53 5.37
CA CYS A 118 -14.88 -0.09 6.06
C CYS A 118 -15.50 1.07 5.29
N ILE A 119 -16.39 0.76 4.35
CA ILE A 119 -17.09 1.77 3.52
C ILE A 119 -18.15 2.45 4.38
N PRO A 120 -18.19 3.78 4.58
CA PRO A 120 -19.23 4.46 5.36
C PRO A 120 -20.62 4.42 4.68
N ARG A 121 -21.68 4.61 5.46
CA ARG A 121 -23.09 4.66 5.04
C ARG A 121 -23.25 5.78 4.04
N SER A 122 -23.51 5.38 2.81
CA SER A 122 -23.63 6.25 1.66
C SER A 122 -24.39 5.49 0.58
N SER A 123 -24.90 6.21 -0.42
CA SER A 123 -25.49 5.61 -1.62
C SER A 123 -24.52 4.66 -2.33
N VAL A 124 -23.20 4.91 -2.23
CA VAL A 124 -22.16 4.02 -2.76
C VAL A 124 -22.17 2.68 -2.04
N ARG A 125 -22.27 2.65 -0.70
CA ARG A 125 -22.36 1.40 0.07
C ARG A 125 -23.58 0.59 -0.36
N GLU A 126 -24.74 1.23 -0.49
CA GLU A 126 -25.98 0.58 -0.91
C GLU A 126 -25.86 0.00 -2.33
N THR A 127 -25.31 0.77 -3.26
CA THR A 127 -25.09 0.33 -4.65
C THR A 127 -24.18 -0.89 -4.72
N LEU A 128 -23.05 -0.87 -4.00
CA LEU A 128 -22.12 -2.01 -3.96
C LEU A 128 -22.78 -3.27 -3.38
N ILE A 129 -23.62 -3.09 -2.36
CA ILE A 129 -24.38 -4.18 -1.76
C ILE A 129 -25.34 -4.79 -2.80
N ASP A 130 -26.14 -3.97 -3.47
CA ASP A 130 -27.13 -4.41 -4.48
C ASP A 130 -26.48 -5.11 -5.68
N GLU A 131 -25.39 -4.54 -6.20
CA GLU A 131 -24.60 -5.14 -7.27
C GLU A 131 -24.04 -6.49 -6.86
N SER A 132 -23.53 -6.60 -5.62
CA SER A 132 -23.00 -7.86 -5.09
C SER A 132 -24.06 -8.95 -5.00
N TYR A 133 -25.29 -8.61 -4.60
CA TYR A 133 -26.39 -9.55 -4.51
C TYR A 133 -26.85 -9.98 -5.89
N THR A 134 -26.96 -9.02 -6.80
CA THR A 134 -27.34 -9.26 -8.19
C THR A 134 -26.34 -10.18 -8.89
N ALA A 135 -25.04 -9.91 -8.77
CA ALA A 135 -23.99 -10.75 -9.35
C ALA A 135 -24.02 -12.18 -8.81
N ARG A 136 -24.14 -12.34 -7.48
CA ARG A 136 -24.24 -13.67 -6.84
C ARG A 136 -25.46 -14.45 -7.32
N SER A 137 -26.60 -13.78 -7.46
CA SER A 137 -27.83 -14.39 -7.97
C SER A 137 -27.68 -14.86 -9.42
N GLN A 138 -27.11 -14.02 -10.30
CA GLN A 138 -26.87 -14.38 -11.70
C GLN A 138 -25.91 -15.58 -11.83
N ILE A 139 -24.85 -15.63 -11.01
CA ILE A 139 -23.92 -16.75 -10.98
C ILE A 139 -24.65 -18.03 -10.56
N ALA A 140 -25.45 -17.99 -9.50
CA ALA A 140 -26.22 -19.14 -9.02
C ALA A 140 -27.19 -19.67 -10.09
N GLN A 141 -27.92 -18.77 -10.75
CA GLN A 141 -28.84 -19.14 -11.83
C GLN A 141 -28.11 -19.70 -13.06
N LYS A 142 -26.92 -19.18 -13.38
CA LYS A 142 -26.10 -19.72 -14.47
C LYS A 142 -25.60 -21.12 -14.14
N ASN A 143 -25.17 -21.37 -12.91
CA ASN A 143 -24.73 -22.69 -12.46
C ASN A 143 -25.88 -23.70 -12.52
N LEU A 144 -27.09 -23.31 -12.11
CA LEU A 144 -28.28 -24.18 -12.20
C LEU A 144 -28.68 -24.50 -13.64
N ARG A 145 -28.53 -23.54 -14.57
CA ARG A 145 -28.82 -23.76 -16.01
C ARG A 145 -27.81 -24.68 -16.70
N ASN A 146 -26.61 -24.84 -16.14
CA ASN A 146 -25.53 -25.64 -16.72
C ASN A 146 -25.40 -27.03 -16.07
N ALA A 147 -26.24 -27.36 -15.09
CA ALA A 147 -26.29 -28.66 -14.42
C ALA A 147 -27.41 -29.53 -15.02
#